data_AF-A0A7K3Y8H1-F1
#
_entry.id   AF-A0A7K3Y8H1-F1
#
_cell.length_a   1.000
_cell.length_b   1.000
_cell.length_c   1.000
_cell.angle_alpha   90.00
_cell.angle_beta   90.00
_cell.angle_gamma   90.00
#
_symmetry.space_group_name_H-M   'P 1'
#
loop_
_entity.id
_entity.type
_entity.pdbx_description
1 polymer ?
#
loop_
_entity_poly.entity_id
_entity_poly.type
_entity_poly.pdbx_seq_one_letter_code
_entity_poly.pdbx_strand_id
1 'polypeptide(L)'
;ASIHAGVRDEVRGAAMHYLITGKRPPAGDSVIPGVLPDTGIKVRPQPRETTAPITETLIEIAIAEERPDEVLRWYDRWEEGGVARYLKHNLEDRIADAVAGAYPERAFAIWKKRAERLINEVRPQSYEVSLQYLRKLQSHMPPPEWEEYRDELRRKHARKKRFLEVLDRVEDRQIIKDI
;
A
#
# COMPACT_ATOMS: atom_id res chain seq x y z
N ALA A 1 -0.10 24.36 -11.25
CA ALA A 1 -1.21 25.32 -11.43
C ALA A 1 -1.87 25.68 -10.10
N SER A 2 -2.49 24.74 -9.36
CA SER A 2 -3.23 25.06 -8.11
C SER A 2 -2.37 25.60 -6.95
N ILE A 3 -1.10 25.20 -6.84
CA ILE A 3 -0.19 25.67 -5.78
C ILE A 3 0.07 27.19 -5.88
N HIS A 4 0.11 27.74 -7.10
CA HIS A 4 0.37 29.17 -7.32
C HIS A 4 -0.90 30.04 -7.21
N ALA A 5 -2.08 29.41 -7.17
CA ALA A 5 -3.37 30.10 -7.16
C ALA A 5 -4.05 30.12 -5.78
N GLY A 6 -3.44 29.56 -4.73
CA GLY A 6 -3.98 29.56 -3.36
C GLY A 6 -5.19 28.62 -3.12
N VAL A 7 -5.73 27.99 -4.15
CA VAL A 7 -6.97 27.18 -4.11
C VAL A 7 -6.76 25.68 -3.81
N ARG A 8 -5.61 25.32 -3.22
CA ARG A 8 -5.21 23.92 -3.05
C ARG A 8 -6.20 23.16 -2.15
N ASP A 9 -6.63 23.78 -1.07
CA ASP A 9 -7.42 23.12 -0.03
C ASP A 9 -8.86 22.91 -0.48
N GLU A 10 -9.41 23.83 -1.28
CA GLU A 10 -10.74 23.70 -1.86
C GLU A 10 -10.76 22.64 -2.97
N VAL A 11 -9.74 22.61 -3.83
CA VAL A 11 -9.58 21.53 -4.82
C VAL A 11 -9.47 20.19 -4.11
N ARG A 12 -8.66 20.11 -3.05
CA ARG A 12 -8.49 18.89 -2.25
C ARG A 12 -9.82 18.48 -1.62
N GLY A 13 -10.55 19.41 -0.99
CA GLY A 13 -11.84 19.14 -0.36
C GLY A 13 -12.87 18.59 -1.34
N ALA A 14 -12.99 19.21 -2.52
CA ALA A 14 -13.89 18.75 -3.58
C ALA A 14 -13.48 17.37 -4.13
N ALA A 15 -12.19 17.14 -4.35
CA ALA A 15 -11.66 15.86 -4.79
C ALA A 15 -11.95 14.76 -3.75
N MET A 16 -11.67 15.02 -2.46
CA MET A 16 -11.94 14.09 -1.37
C MET A 16 -13.44 13.79 -1.26
N HIS A 17 -14.31 14.79 -1.36
CA HIS A 17 -15.77 14.58 -1.35
C HIS A 17 -16.20 13.61 -2.45
N TYR A 18 -15.73 13.82 -3.69
CA TYR A 18 -16.04 12.94 -4.81
C TYR A 18 -15.48 11.53 -4.61
N LEU A 19 -14.22 11.39 -4.21
CA LEU A 19 -13.59 10.08 -4.01
C LEU A 19 -14.28 9.27 -2.90
N ILE A 20 -14.78 9.94 -1.86
CA ILE A 20 -15.44 9.30 -0.72
C ILE A 20 -16.90 8.93 -1.03
N THR A 21 -17.64 9.82 -1.68
CA THR A 21 -19.10 9.72 -1.83
C THR A 21 -19.58 9.34 -3.24
N GLY A 22 -18.73 9.48 -4.24
CA GLY A 22 -19.08 9.37 -5.66
C GLY A 22 -19.86 10.57 -6.20
N LYS A 23 -20.22 11.55 -5.35
CA LYS A 23 -20.99 12.73 -5.75
C LYS A 23 -20.08 13.79 -6.34
N ARG A 24 -20.39 14.23 -7.55
CA ARG A 24 -19.68 15.32 -8.20
C ARG A 24 -20.11 16.67 -7.60
N PRO A 25 -19.24 17.68 -7.58
CA PRO A 25 -19.67 19.06 -7.35
C PRO A 25 -20.79 19.43 -8.33
N PRO A 26 -21.78 20.24 -7.92
CA PRO A 26 -22.81 20.73 -8.83
C PRO A 26 -22.14 21.44 -10.02
N ALA A 27 -22.62 21.14 -11.23
CA ALA A 27 -22.11 21.76 -12.45
C ALA A 27 -22.50 23.25 -12.47
N GLY A 28 -21.52 24.12 -12.29
CA GLY A 28 -21.55 25.49 -12.81
C GLY A 28 -20.50 25.61 -13.92
N ASP A 29 -20.40 26.79 -14.56
CA ASP A 29 -19.39 27.13 -15.60
C ASP A 29 -17.92 27.00 -15.13
N SER A 30 -17.68 26.37 -13.99
CA SER A 30 -16.39 26.07 -13.40
C SER A 30 -16.57 24.79 -12.59
N VAL A 31 -15.77 23.76 -12.88
CA VAL A 31 -15.95 22.38 -12.38
C VAL A 31 -15.89 22.28 -10.84
N ILE A 32 -15.50 23.35 -10.15
CA ILE A 32 -15.80 23.65 -8.75
C ILE A 32 -16.07 25.18 -8.69
N PRO A 33 -17.26 25.66 -8.28
CA PRO A 33 -17.54 27.10 -8.25
C PRO A 33 -16.50 27.87 -7.42
N GLY A 34 -15.78 28.80 -8.04
CA GLY A 34 -14.78 29.65 -7.40
C GLY A 34 -13.37 29.07 -7.24
N VAL A 35 -13.10 27.86 -7.71
CA VAL A 35 -11.84 27.14 -7.41
C VAL A 35 -11.06 26.76 -8.68
N LEU A 36 -11.75 26.45 -9.77
CA LEU A 36 -11.13 26.20 -11.07
C LEU A 36 -11.67 27.23 -12.08
N PRO A 37 -10.84 27.82 -12.95
CA PRO A 37 -11.33 28.72 -13.98
C PRO A 37 -12.25 27.95 -14.95
N ASP A 38 -13.21 28.66 -15.57
CA ASP A 38 -13.94 28.12 -16.70
C ASP A 38 -12.92 27.75 -17.80
N THR A 39 -12.85 26.47 -18.14
CA THR A 39 -11.91 25.97 -19.15
C THR A 39 -12.57 25.81 -20.52
N GLY A 40 -13.90 25.97 -20.63
CA GLY A 40 -14.67 25.65 -21.83
C GLY A 40 -14.63 24.16 -22.22
N ILE A 41 -13.98 23.31 -21.41
CA ILE A 41 -13.85 21.88 -21.66
C ILE A 41 -15.13 21.19 -21.18
N LYS A 42 -15.94 20.72 -22.13
CA LYS A 42 -17.12 19.89 -21.82
C LYS A 42 -16.68 18.61 -21.13
N VAL A 43 -17.13 18.39 -19.89
CA VAL A 43 -16.90 17.14 -19.16
C VAL A 43 -17.61 16.00 -19.89
N ARG A 44 -16.84 15.10 -20.51
CA ARG A 44 -17.42 13.87 -21.08
C ARG A 44 -17.96 13.00 -19.94
N PRO A 45 -19.19 12.47 -20.03
CA PRO A 45 -19.65 11.48 -19.07
C PRO A 45 -18.74 10.25 -19.16
N GLN A 46 -18.11 9.88 -18.05
CA GLN A 46 -17.43 8.59 -17.98
C GLN A 46 -18.48 7.47 -18.07
N PRO A 47 -18.27 6.45 -18.92
CA PRO A 47 -19.22 5.36 -19.10
C PRO A 47 -19.27 4.34 -17.94
N ARG A 48 -18.42 4.47 -16.91
CA ARG A 48 -18.41 3.56 -15.76
C ARG A 48 -18.57 4.33 -14.46
N GLU A 49 -19.60 3.99 -13.70
CA GLU A 49 -19.74 4.39 -12.30
C GLU A 49 -18.62 3.70 -11.51
N THR A 50 -17.65 4.49 -11.04
CA THR A 50 -16.67 3.95 -10.09
C THR A 50 -17.38 3.85 -8.74
N THR A 51 -17.47 2.65 -8.18
CA THR A 51 -18.13 2.44 -6.88
C THR A 51 -17.34 3.16 -5.79
N ALA A 52 -17.92 4.23 -5.25
CA ALA A 52 -17.35 4.93 -4.11
C ALA A 52 -17.46 4.08 -2.84
N PRO A 53 -16.51 4.18 -1.89
CA PRO A 53 -15.32 5.03 -1.95
C PRO A 53 -14.22 4.45 -2.85
N ILE A 54 -13.53 5.33 -3.58
CA ILE A 54 -12.37 5.01 -4.43
C ILE A 54 -11.12 4.84 -3.54
N THR A 55 -11.14 3.79 -2.74
CA THR A 55 -10.16 3.47 -1.69
C THR A 55 -8.71 3.46 -2.16
N GLU A 56 -8.40 2.94 -3.34
CA GLU A 56 -7.03 2.93 -3.88
C GLU A 56 -6.45 4.35 -4.02
N THR A 57 -7.20 5.26 -4.65
CA THR A 57 -6.76 6.65 -4.81
C THR A 57 -6.68 7.37 -3.48
N LEU A 58 -7.61 7.09 -2.55
CA LEU A 58 -7.58 7.66 -1.21
C LEU A 58 -6.34 7.23 -0.42
N ILE A 59 -5.91 5.97 -0.56
CA ILE A 59 -4.65 5.47 0.01
C ILE A 59 -3.46 6.18 -0.65
N GLU A 60 -3.42 6.29 -1.98
CA GLU A 60 -2.31 6.96 -2.67
C GLU A 60 -2.17 8.43 -2.26
N ILE A 61 -3.29 9.15 -2.09
CA ILE A 61 -3.30 10.51 -1.55
C ILE A 61 -2.76 10.52 -0.12
N ALA A 62 -3.24 9.64 0.76
CA ALA A 62 -2.78 9.59 2.14
C ALA A 62 -1.28 9.26 2.28
N ILE A 63 -0.75 8.39 1.42
CA ILE A 63 0.69 8.11 1.32
C ILE A 63 1.45 9.37 0.88
N ALA A 64 0.98 10.05 -0.17
CA ALA A 64 1.63 11.25 -0.69
C ALA A 64 1.58 12.44 0.27
N GLU A 65 0.61 12.45 1.19
CA GLU A 65 0.47 13.45 2.24
C GLU A 65 1.12 13.04 3.56
N GLU A 66 1.77 11.87 3.61
CA GLU A 66 2.43 11.34 4.82
C GLU A 66 1.49 11.22 6.02
N ARG A 67 0.25 10.74 5.77
CA ARG A 67 -0.81 10.60 6.79
C ARG A 67 -1.05 9.12 7.12
N PRO A 68 -0.23 8.47 7.96
CA PRO A 68 -0.27 7.03 8.18
C PRO A 68 -1.60 6.54 8.77
N ASP A 69 -2.27 7.36 9.58
CA ASP A 69 -3.62 7.08 10.08
C ASP A 69 -4.65 6.92 8.97
N GLU A 70 -4.63 7.83 7.98
CA GLU A 70 -5.54 7.77 6.85
C GLU A 70 -5.21 6.62 5.90
N VAL A 71 -3.92 6.31 5.74
CA VAL A 71 -3.47 5.12 4.99
C VAL A 71 -4.12 3.87 5.58
N LEU A 72 -4.02 3.63 6.89
CA LEU A 72 -4.61 2.46 7.54
C LEU A 72 -6.13 2.47 7.48
N ARG A 73 -6.78 3.60 7.76
CA ARG A 73 -8.24 3.72 7.70
C ARG A 73 -8.81 3.31 6.34
N TRP A 74 -8.16 3.74 5.25
CA TRP A 74 -8.61 3.38 3.90
C TRP A 74 -8.19 1.97 3.49
N TYR A 75 -7.06 1.47 3.99
CA TYR A 75 -6.63 0.08 3.81
C TYR A 75 -7.59 -0.91 4.48
N ASP A 76 -8.01 -0.65 5.73
CA ASP A 76 -8.96 -1.51 6.45
C ASP A 76 -10.31 -1.58 5.72
N ARG A 77 -10.85 -0.43 5.33
CA ARG A 77 -12.07 -0.36 4.51
C ARG A 77 -11.93 -1.05 3.16
N TRP A 78 -10.72 -1.06 2.59
CA TRP A 78 -10.45 -1.77 1.35
C TRP A 78 -10.45 -3.29 1.58
N GLU A 79 -9.87 -3.80 2.66
CA GLU A 79 -9.89 -5.23 3.01
C GLU A 79 -11.32 -5.74 3.30
N GLU A 80 -12.16 -4.94 3.97
CA GLU A 80 -13.58 -5.26 4.20
C GLU A 80 -14.38 -5.42 2.89
N GLY A 81 -13.94 -4.76 1.81
CA GLY A 81 -14.63 -4.73 0.54
C GLY A 81 -14.69 -6.07 -0.20
N GLY A 82 -13.96 -7.10 0.26
CA GLY A 82 -14.10 -8.52 -0.12
C GLY A 82 -13.82 -8.90 -1.58
N VAL A 83 -13.86 -7.93 -2.50
CA VAL A 83 -13.53 -8.14 -3.91
C VAL A 83 -12.02 -8.03 -4.02
N ALA A 84 -11.41 -9.11 -4.50
CA ALA A 84 -10.05 -9.12 -5.02
C ALA A 84 -9.93 -8.11 -6.17
N ARG A 85 -9.93 -6.81 -5.84
CA ARG A 85 -9.48 -5.76 -6.73
C ARG A 85 -8.01 -6.06 -6.88
N TYR A 86 -7.64 -6.50 -8.08
CA TYR A 86 -6.27 -6.57 -8.53
C TYR A 86 -5.60 -5.27 -8.11
N LEU A 87 -4.85 -5.32 -7.00
CA LEU A 87 -4.02 -4.21 -6.60
C LEU A 87 -3.16 -3.86 -7.80
N LYS A 88 -2.92 -2.58 -8.06
CA LYS A 88 -1.65 -2.21 -8.69
C LYS A 88 -0.56 -3.00 -8.00
N HIS A 89 0.30 -3.66 -8.77
CA HIS A 89 1.11 -4.81 -8.33
C HIS A 89 1.93 -4.62 -7.03
N ASN A 90 2.07 -3.40 -6.50
CA ASN A 90 2.86 -3.05 -5.32
C ASN A 90 2.14 -2.17 -4.28
N LEU A 91 0.80 -2.01 -4.32
CA LEU A 91 0.14 -1.10 -3.37
C LEU A 91 0.27 -1.55 -1.90
N GLU A 92 0.11 -2.84 -1.60
CA GLU A 92 0.35 -3.39 -0.24
C GLU A 92 1.77 -3.07 0.26
N ASP A 93 2.78 -3.09 -0.63
CA ASP A 93 4.16 -2.77 -0.27
C ASP A 93 4.33 -1.28 0.10
N ARG A 94 3.77 -0.38 -0.73
CA ARG A 94 3.78 1.07 -0.46
C ARG A 94 3.03 1.44 0.82
N ILE A 95 1.93 0.74 1.11
CA ILE A 95 1.16 0.93 2.35
C ILE A 95 2.03 0.56 3.55
N ALA A 96 2.65 -0.62 3.53
CA ALA A 96 3.48 -1.08 4.62
C ALA A 96 4.68 -0.15 4.85
N ASP A 97 5.34 0.30 3.78
CA ASP A 97 6.44 1.27 3.87
C ASP A 97 5.98 2.61 4.47
N ALA A 98 4.81 3.11 4.07
CA ALA A 98 4.28 4.39 4.55
C ALA A 98 3.86 4.36 6.02
N VAL A 99 3.49 3.19 6.55
CA VAL A 99 3.02 3.06 7.95
C VAL A 99 4.09 2.50 8.88
N ALA A 100 5.21 1.98 8.38
CA ALA A 100 6.24 1.32 9.19
C ALA A 100 6.80 2.19 10.33
N GLY A 101 6.88 3.50 10.13
CA GLY A 101 7.39 4.42 11.16
C GLY A 101 6.40 4.71 12.30
N ALA A 102 5.09 4.74 12.02
CA ALA A 102 4.05 5.09 12.99
C ALA A 102 3.31 3.86 13.55
N TYR A 103 3.18 2.81 12.73
CA TYR A 103 2.43 1.59 13.00
C TYR A 103 3.25 0.36 12.56
N PRO A 104 4.40 0.08 13.21
CA PRO A 104 5.31 -1.00 12.82
C PRO A 104 4.62 -2.36 12.78
N GLU A 105 3.80 -2.69 13.78
CA GLU A 105 3.04 -3.95 13.83
C GLU A 105 2.14 -4.16 12.61
N ARG A 106 1.53 -3.08 12.12
CA ARG A 106 0.67 -3.11 10.93
C ARG A 106 1.49 -3.33 9.67
N ALA A 107 2.66 -2.68 9.55
CA ALA A 107 3.59 -2.92 8.46
C ALA A 107 4.08 -4.38 8.45
N PHE A 108 4.43 -4.92 9.62
CA PHE A 108 4.86 -6.30 9.78
C PHE A 108 3.78 -7.28 9.31
N ALA A 109 2.53 -7.08 9.73
CA ALA A 109 1.42 -7.93 9.31
C ALA A 109 1.26 -7.95 7.78
N ILE A 110 1.39 -6.80 7.11
CA ILE A 110 1.30 -6.71 5.65
C ILE A 110 2.48 -7.40 4.97
N TRP A 111 3.72 -7.16 5.42
CA TRP A 111 4.91 -7.82 4.85
C TRP A 111 4.89 -9.33 5.10
N LYS A 112 4.46 -9.81 6.29
CA LYS A 112 4.26 -11.24 6.59
C LYS A 112 3.24 -11.86 5.63
N LYS A 113 2.07 -11.23 5.48
CA LYS A 113 1.01 -11.65 4.54
C LYS A 113 1.54 -11.77 3.12
N ARG A 114 2.38 -10.81 2.66
CA ARG A 114 3.02 -10.85 1.33
C ARG A 114 4.03 -11.98 1.20
N ALA A 115 4.95 -12.09 2.15
CA ALA A 115 5.99 -13.10 2.16
C ALA A 115 5.37 -14.50 2.12
N GLU A 116 4.41 -14.78 3.00
CA GLU A 116 3.76 -16.08 3.10
C GLU A 116 2.93 -16.43 1.88
N ARG A 117 2.24 -15.45 1.27
CA ARG A 117 1.54 -15.66 -0.01
C ARG A 117 2.49 -16.16 -1.08
N LEU A 118 3.66 -15.52 -1.21
CA LEU A 118 4.69 -15.89 -2.18
C LEU A 118 5.38 -17.22 -1.86
N ILE A 119 5.59 -17.54 -0.57
CA ILE A 119 6.15 -18.83 -0.13
C ILE A 119 5.17 -19.98 -0.39
N ASN A 120 3.87 -19.70 -0.34
CA ASN A 120 2.84 -20.68 -0.64
C ASN A 120 2.69 -20.94 -2.15
N GLU A 121 3.08 -19.98 -3.01
CA GLU A 121 3.19 -20.23 -4.44
C GLU A 121 4.27 -21.29 -4.71
N VAL A 122 3.91 -22.38 -5.40
CA VAL A 122 4.83 -23.49 -5.72
C VAL A 122 5.67 -23.15 -6.95
N ARG A 123 6.32 -21.98 -6.94
CA ARG A 123 7.17 -21.47 -8.03
C ARG A 123 8.50 -20.97 -7.46
N PRO A 124 9.65 -21.43 -7.97
CA PRO A 124 10.96 -20.99 -7.46
C PRO A 124 11.16 -19.47 -7.46
N GLN A 125 10.64 -18.77 -8.47
CA GLN A 125 10.75 -17.32 -8.57
C GLN A 125 10.01 -16.60 -7.44
N SER A 126 8.88 -17.15 -6.96
CA SER A 126 8.11 -16.55 -5.87
C SER A 126 8.88 -16.56 -4.55
N TYR A 127 9.76 -17.55 -4.32
CA TYR A 127 10.65 -17.56 -3.16
C TYR A 127 11.67 -16.43 -3.21
N GLU A 128 12.27 -16.17 -4.37
CA GLU A 128 13.21 -15.05 -4.50
C GLU A 128 12.51 -13.69 -4.32
N VAL A 129 11.25 -13.56 -4.75
CA VAL A 129 10.45 -12.35 -4.50
C VAL A 129 10.07 -12.23 -3.02
N SER A 130 9.82 -13.33 -2.30
CA SER A 130 9.49 -13.27 -0.87
C SER A 130 10.64 -12.72 -0.04
N LEU A 131 11.89 -12.92 -0.50
CA LEU A 131 13.11 -12.46 0.16
C LEU A 131 13.11 -10.94 0.43
N GLN A 132 12.52 -10.13 -0.47
CA GLN A 132 12.47 -8.69 -0.27
C GLN A 132 11.65 -8.31 0.97
N TYR A 133 10.54 -9.02 1.21
CA TYR A 133 9.67 -8.78 2.37
C TYR A 133 10.28 -9.35 3.65
N LEU A 134 10.94 -10.50 3.57
CA LEU A 134 11.67 -11.09 4.70
C LEU A 134 12.81 -10.17 5.17
N ARG A 135 13.52 -9.52 4.25
CA ARG A 135 14.54 -8.51 4.59
C ARG A 135 13.97 -7.26 5.24
N LYS A 136 12.80 -6.79 4.77
CA LYS A 136 12.09 -5.68 5.43
C LYS A 136 11.71 -6.06 6.86
N LEU A 137 11.14 -7.25 7.07
CA LEU A 137 10.83 -7.77 8.40
C LEU A 137 12.08 -7.84 9.29
N GLN A 138 13.17 -8.46 8.82
CA GLN A 138 14.44 -8.52 9.57
C GLN A 138 14.96 -7.13 9.95
N SER A 139 14.81 -6.13 9.06
CA SER A 139 15.38 -4.79 9.28
C SER A 139 14.56 -3.94 10.26
N HIS A 140 13.24 -4.16 10.34
CA HIS A 140 12.33 -3.30 11.11
C HIS A 140 11.77 -3.98 12.36
N MET A 141 11.66 -5.30 12.38
CA MET A 141 11.16 -6.06 13.53
C MET A 141 12.24 -6.15 14.62
N PRO A 142 11.87 -6.14 15.92
CA PRO A 142 12.81 -6.43 16.98
C PRO A 142 13.51 -7.79 16.75
N PRO A 143 14.84 -7.90 17.00
CA PRO A 143 15.58 -9.14 16.79
C PRO A 143 14.93 -10.41 17.37
N PRO A 144 14.42 -10.43 18.63
CA PRO A 144 13.80 -11.64 19.17
C PRO A 144 12.51 -12.05 18.42
N GLU A 145 11.70 -11.07 18.00
CA GLU A 145 10.48 -11.35 17.23
C GLU A 145 10.79 -11.85 15.81
N TRP A 146 11.85 -11.31 15.20
CA TRP A 146 12.33 -11.79 13.90
C TRP A 146 12.82 -13.25 13.99
N GLU A 147 13.59 -13.59 15.02
CA GLU A 147 14.09 -14.94 15.24
C GLU A 147 12.94 -15.93 15.45
N GLU A 148 11.95 -15.58 16.28
CA GLU A 148 10.76 -16.39 16.51
C GLU A 148 9.98 -16.63 15.20
N TYR A 149 9.75 -15.56 14.42
CA TYR A 149 9.04 -15.66 13.15
C TYR A 149 9.81 -16.50 12.13
N ARG A 150 11.13 -16.33 12.04
CA ARG A 150 12.00 -17.13 11.17
C ARG A 150 11.93 -18.62 11.52
N ASP A 151 11.96 -18.96 12.80
CA ASP A 151 11.91 -20.35 13.25
C ASP A 151 10.52 -20.97 13.04
N GLU A 152 9.45 -20.17 13.12
CA GLU A 152 8.12 -20.57 12.65
C GLU A 152 8.12 -20.90 11.16
N LEU A 153 8.68 -20.04 10.31
CA LEU A 153 8.77 -20.28 8.85
C LEU A 153 9.55 -21.56 8.53
N ARG A 154 10.69 -21.80 9.21
CA ARG A 154 11.49 -23.03 9.05
C ARG A 154 10.68 -24.27 9.39
N ARG A 155 9.95 -24.27 10.51
CA ARG A 155 9.10 -25.40 10.93
C ARG A 155 7.94 -25.62 9.96
N LYS A 156 7.20 -24.56 9.63
CA LYS A 156 6.02 -24.59 8.73
C LYS A 156 6.37 -25.08 7.33
N HIS A 157 7.54 -24.74 6.83
CA HIS A 157 7.99 -25.03 5.47
C HIS A 157 9.19 -25.97 5.39
N ALA A 158 9.41 -26.82 6.39
CA ALA A 158 10.56 -27.72 6.50
C ALA A 158 10.80 -28.63 5.26
N ARG A 159 9.74 -28.94 4.51
CA ARG A 159 9.82 -29.76 3.28
C ARG A 159 10.21 -28.97 2.04
N LYS A 160 10.14 -27.64 2.06
CA LYS A 160 10.45 -26.76 0.92
C LYS A 160 11.94 -26.40 0.92
N LYS A 161 12.81 -27.36 0.60
CA LYS A 161 14.29 -27.19 0.61
C LYS A 161 14.76 -25.90 -0.08
N ARG A 162 14.23 -25.62 -1.27
CA ARG A 162 14.58 -24.40 -2.03
C ARG A 162 14.16 -23.11 -1.34
N PHE A 163 13.06 -23.11 -0.58
CA PHE A 163 12.66 -21.95 0.22
C PHE A 163 13.60 -21.78 1.42
N LEU A 164 13.99 -22.87 2.10
CA LEU A 164 14.95 -22.81 3.21
C LEU A 164 16.30 -22.22 2.75
N GLU A 165 16.81 -22.65 1.58
CA GLU A 165 18.01 -22.04 0.97
C GLU A 165 17.87 -20.53 0.74
N VAL A 166 16.67 -20.06 0.38
CA VAL A 166 16.41 -18.63 0.18
C VAL A 166 16.31 -17.91 1.53
N LEU A 167 15.68 -18.53 2.53
CA LEU A 167 15.55 -17.97 3.87
C LEU A 167 16.93 -17.78 4.52
N ASP A 168 17.85 -18.73 4.36
CA ASP A 168 19.20 -18.61 4.92
C ASP A 168 19.98 -17.42 4.30
N ARG A 169 19.74 -17.07 3.03
CA ARG A 169 20.34 -15.89 2.37
C ARG A 169 19.85 -14.54 2.91
N VAL A 170 18.81 -14.53 3.76
CA VAL A 170 18.44 -13.31 4.48
C VAL A 170 19.58 -12.90 5.43
N GLU A 171 20.31 -13.88 5.99
CA GLU A 171 21.38 -13.69 6.97
C GLU A 171 22.75 -13.46 6.31
N ASP A 172 23.05 -14.18 5.21
CA ASP A 172 24.37 -14.18 4.57
C ASP A 172 24.85 -12.79 4.10
N ARG A 173 23.93 -11.85 3.82
CA ARG A 173 24.31 -10.50 3.36
C ARG A 173 24.80 -9.58 4.47
N GLN A 174 24.67 -9.96 5.73
CA GLN A 174 25.11 -9.15 6.88
C GLN A 174 26.50 -9.55 7.39
N ILE A 175 27.03 -10.71 7.01
CA ILE A 175 28.36 -11.21 7.44
C ILE A 175 29.53 -10.40 6.81
N ILE A 176 29.26 -9.49 5.86
CA ILE A 176 30.27 -8.55 5.33
C ILE A 176 30.14 -7.18 6.01
N LYS A 177 30.11 -7.13 7.34
CA LYS A 177 30.48 -5.96 8.17
C LYS A 177 30.91 -6.48 9.52
N ASP A 178 32.22 -6.66 9.67
CA ASP A 178 33.04 -6.56 10.89
C ASP A 178 34.26 -7.50 10.77
N ILE A 179 35.24 -7.05 9.97
CA ILE A 179 36.66 -7.36 10.09
C ILE A 179 37.40 -6.03 10.07
#